data_AF-A0A7D3VZ22-F1
#
_entry.id   AF-A0A7D3VZ22-F1
#
_cell.length_a   1.000
_cell.length_b   1.000
_cell.length_c   1.000
_cell.angle_alpha   90.00
_cell.angle_beta   90.00
_cell.angle_gamma   90.00
#
_symmetry.space_group_name_H-M   'P 1'
#
loop_
_entity.id
_entity.type
_entity.pdbx_description
1 polymer ?
#
loop_
_entity_poly.entity_id
_entity_poly.type
_entity_poly.pdbx_seq_one_letter_code
_entity_poly.pdbx_strand_id
1 'polypeptide(L)' 'MERLSAAGAAFRDTVVTGVGGRQILLDDPSGNPVELFQPTS' A
#
# COMPACT_ATOMS: atom_id res chain seq x y z
N MET A 1 4.95 -1.15 6.50
CA MET A 1 3.85 -2.12 6.29
C MET A 1 3.34 -2.68 7.61
N GLU A 2 4.20 -3.17 8.51
CA GLU A 2 3.80 -3.80 9.79
C GLU A 2 2.74 -3.03 10.59
N ARG A 3 2.86 -1.70 10.70
CA ARG A 3 1.86 -0.86 11.39
C ARG A 3 0.48 -0.88 10.74
N LEU A 4 0.42 -0.83 9.41
CA LEU A 4 -0.85 -0.83 8.66
C LEU A 4 -1.49 -2.23 8.69
N SER A 5 -0.67 -3.28 8.55
CA SER A 5 -1.13 -4.66 8.69
C SER A 5 -1.66 -4.95 10.10
N ALA A 6 -0.94 -4.51 11.15
CA ALA A 6 -1.39 -4.64 12.53
C ALA A 6 -2.66 -3.83 12.84
N ALA A 7 -2.91 -2.75 12.11
CA ALA A 7 -4.14 -1.97 12.19
C ALA A 7 -5.31 -2.56 11.38
N GLY A 8 -5.12 -3.70 10.70
CA GLY A 8 -6.16 -4.36 9.92
C GLY A 8 -6.45 -3.72 8.55
N ALA A 9 -5.51 -2.96 7.99
CA ALA A 9 -5.68 -2.38 6.65
C ALA A 9 -5.89 -3.50 5.61
N ALA A 10 -6.89 -3.32 4.74
CA ALA A 10 -7.22 -4.26 3.69
C ALA A 10 -6.40 -3.95 2.43
N PHE A 11 -5.45 -4.81 2.09
CA PHE A 11 -4.61 -4.65 0.90
C PHE A 11 -5.29 -5.30 -0.31
N ARG A 12 -5.36 -4.57 -1.42
CA ARG A 12 -5.98 -5.04 -2.67
C ARG A 12 -5.04 -5.88 -3.53
N ASP A 13 -3.74 -5.64 -3.39
CA ASP A 13 -2.69 -6.34 -4.12
C ASP A 13 -1.44 -6.47 -3.23
N THR A 14 -0.41 -7.10 -3.76
CA THR A 14 0.92 -7.25 -3.19
C THR A 14 1.81 -6.05 -3.54
N VAL A 15 2.97 -5.94 -2.89
CA VAL A 15 3.91 -4.85 -3.18
C VAL A 15 4.50 -5.03 -4.58
N VAL A 16 4.29 -4.03 -5.43
CA VAL A 16 4.95 -3.93 -6.74
C VAL A 16 6.25 -3.14 -6.59
N THR A 17 7.34 -3.69 -7.11
CA THR A 17 8.66 -3.04 -7.14
C THR A 17 9.02 -2.69 -8.57
N GLY A 18 9.35 -1.42 -8.82
CA GLY A 18 9.77 -0.93 -10.12
C GLY A 18 10.95 0.04 -10.02
N VAL A 19 11.42 0.51 -11.18
CA VAL A 19 12.57 1.44 -11.27
C VAL A 19 12.38 2.72 -10.45
N GLY A 20 11.14 3.18 -10.27
CA GLY A 20 10.81 4.39 -9.52
C GLY A 20 10.62 4.19 -8.01
N GLY A 21 10.60 2.96 -7.51
CA GLY A 21 10.33 2.65 -6.12
C GLY A 21 9.33 1.50 -5.93
N ARG A 22 8.63 1.51 -4.80
CA ARG A 22 7.67 0.48 -4.39
C ARG A 22 6.28 1.08 -4.23
N GLN A 23 5.27 0.32 -4.60
CA GLN A 23 3.87 0.73 -4.44
C GLN A 23 2.99 -0.43 -4.00
N ILE A 24 1.86 -0.10 -3.38
CA ILE A 24 0.77 -1.03 -3.03
C ILE A 24 -0.54 -0.26 -2.93
N LEU A 25 -1.66 -0.93 -3.21
CA LEU A 25 -3.01 -0.41 -3.02
C LEU A 25 -3.68 -1.03 -1.79
N LEU A 26 -4.40 -0.21 -1.04
CA LEU A 26 -5.23 -0.63 0.08
C LEU A 26 -6.59 0.09 0.07
N ASP A 27 -7.53 -0.44 0.84
CA ASP A 27 -8.84 0.19 1.09
C ASP A 27 -8.82 1.00 2.37
N ASP A 28 -9.41 2.19 2.32
CA ASP A 28 -9.88 2.89 3.52
C ASP A 28 -11.20 2.26 4.05
N PRO A 29 -11.69 2.66 5.24
CA PRO A 29 -12.95 2.14 5.78
C PRO A 29 -14.21 2.39 4.93
N SER A 30 -14.14 3.32 3.98
CA SER A 30 -15.23 3.60 3.03
C SER A 30 -15.11 2.76 1.74
N GLY A 31 -14.05 1.96 1.59
CA GLY A 31 -13.74 1.19 0.39
C GLY A 31 -13.08 2.00 -0.73
N ASN A 32 -12.55 3.19 -0.42
CA ASN A 32 -11.81 3.98 -1.38
C ASN A 32 -10.39 3.43 -1.54
N PRO A 33 -9.86 3.32 -2.77
CA PRO A 33 -8.49 2.92 -2.99
C PRO A 33 -7.53 4.03 -2.53
N VAL A 34 -6.55 3.65 -1.72
CA VAL A 34 -5.42 4.48 -1.30
C VAL A 34 -4.14 3.84 -1.82
N GLU A 35 -3.33 4.63 -2.52
CA GLU A 35 -2.00 4.21 -2.96
C GLU A 35 -0.94 4.59 -1.92
N LEU A 36 -0.14 3.60 -1.50
CA LEU A 36 1.04 3.83 -0.69
C LEU A 36 2.29 3.65 -1.55
N PHE A 37 2.94 4.76 -1.86
CA PHE A 37 4.15 4.81 -2.69
C PHE A 37 5.38 5.14 -1.85
N GLN A 38 6.49 4.46 -2.14
CA GLN A 38 7.80 4.76 -1.60
C GLN A 38 8.81 4.90 -2.74
N PRO A 39 9.34 6.10 -3.00
CA PRO A 39 10.35 6.32 -4.03
C PRO A 39 11.69 5.65 -3.69
N THR A 40 12.51 5.42 -4.72
CA THR A 40 13.86 4.85 -4.60
C THR A 40 14.89 5.81 -4.00
N SER A 41 14.63 7.12 -3.98
CA SER A 41 15.52 8.16 -3.43
C SER A 41 14.79 9.49 -3.27
#